data_AF-A0AAD4YCT2-F1
#
_entry.id   AF-A0AAD4YCT2-F1
#
_cell.length_a   1.000
_cell.length_b   1.000
_cell.length_c   1.000
_cell.angle_alpha   90.00
_cell.angle_beta   90.00
_cell.angle_gamma   90.00
#
_symmetry.space_group_name_H-M   'P 1'
#
loop_
_entity.id
_entity.type
_entity.pdbx_description
1 polymer ?
#
loop_
_entity_poly.entity_id
_entity_poly.type
_entity_poly.pdbx_seq_one_letter_code
_entity_poly.pdbx_strand_id
1 'polypeptide(L)'
;MRAHVTRALLHAGEVIRPHRDLLAGFHRHQQEDAHEFLMFTLSGMQQGCLSASQPSGHASEDTSVVRQIFGGTWRSQIQCLHCLGVSDTFDPYLDISLDITAAQSVEQALRELVKPEKLEAENAYDCGVCLRKVPATKRLTLHSTSQVLVLVLKRFTQLSGAKRAQEVRYPQCLDVQPYTSERKAGPLGYVLYAVLVHSGWSCERGHYFCYV
;
A
#
# COMPACT_ATOMS: atom_id res chain seq x y z
N MET A 1 -5.55 16.26 -16.72
CA MET A 1 -6.16 15.11 -16.01
C MET A 1 -7.69 15.08 -16.11
N ARG A 2 -8.42 16.10 -15.64
CA ARG A 2 -9.91 16.17 -15.71
C ARG A 2 -10.47 15.93 -17.12
N ALA A 3 -9.92 16.56 -18.15
CA ALA A 3 -10.36 16.37 -19.54
C ALA A 3 -10.07 14.96 -20.11
N HIS A 4 -9.10 14.22 -19.55
CA HIS A 4 -8.81 12.84 -19.95
C HIS A 4 -9.78 11.86 -19.26
N VAL A 5 -10.04 12.06 -17.96
CA VAL A 5 -11.03 11.29 -17.19
C VAL A 5 -12.44 11.51 -17.76
N THR A 6 -12.84 12.75 -18.03
CA THR A 6 -14.13 13.06 -18.65
C THR A 6 -14.24 12.46 -20.05
N ARG A 7 -13.15 12.43 -20.83
CA ARG A 7 -13.15 11.80 -22.16
C ARG A 7 -13.27 10.29 -22.08
N ALA A 8 -12.53 9.64 -21.17
CA ALA A 8 -12.62 8.19 -20.94
C ALA A 8 -14.03 7.77 -20.47
N LEU A 9 -14.66 8.57 -19.60
CA LEU A 9 -16.03 8.34 -19.14
C LEU A 9 -17.08 8.59 -20.22
N LEU A 10 -16.88 9.59 -21.10
CA LEU A 10 -17.81 9.95 -22.18
C LEU A 10 -17.65 9.10 -23.45
N HIS A 11 -16.54 8.37 -23.60
CA HIS A 11 -16.25 7.53 -24.77
C HIS A 11 -16.08 6.07 -24.34
N ALA A 12 -17.11 5.50 -23.69
CA ALA A 12 -17.13 4.12 -23.22
C ALA A 12 -16.97 3.03 -24.32
N GLY A 13 -16.75 3.43 -25.58
CA GLY A 13 -16.45 2.55 -26.72
C GLY A 13 -15.06 2.75 -27.34
N GLU A 14 -14.30 3.80 -27.00
CA GLU A 14 -12.89 3.87 -27.38
C GLU A 14 -12.07 3.11 -26.34
N VAL A 15 -11.67 1.88 -26.70
CA VAL A 15 -10.71 1.11 -25.90
C VAL A 15 -9.42 1.93 -25.83
N ILE A 16 -9.19 2.58 -24.69
CA ILE A 16 -7.87 3.12 -24.37
C ILE A 16 -6.94 1.92 -24.28
N ARG A 17 -6.15 1.71 -25.35
CA ARG A 17 -5.15 0.66 -25.37
C ARG A 17 -3.94 1.15 -24.59
N PRO A 18 -3.58 0.52 -23.46
CA PRO A 18 -2.39 0.90 -22.74
C PRO A 18 -1.15 0.72 -23.64
N HIS A 19 -0.10 1.49 -23.35
CA HIS A 19 1.18 1.38 -24.05
C HIS A 19 1.66 -0.07 -24.03
N ARG A 20 2.31 -0.56 -25.11
CA ARG A 20 2.72 -1.97 -25.20
C ARG A 20 3.61 -2.39 -24.03
N ASP A 21 4.43 -1.49 -23.54
CA ASP A 21 5.32 -1.73 -22.41
C ASP A 21 4.55 -1.94 -21.09
N LEU A 22 3.37 -1.33 -20.94
CA LEU A 22 2.47 -1.57 -19.80
C LEU A 22 1.79 -2.94 -19.85
N LEU A 23 1.82 -3.62 -21.00
CA LEU A 23 1.20 -4.92 -21.22
C LEU A 23 2.20 -6.08 -21.26
N ALA A 24 3.50 -5.79 -21.27
CA ALA A 24 4.54 -6.82 -21.43
C ALA A 24 4.55 -7.83 -20.26
N GLY A 25 4.11 -7.41 -19.08
CA GLY A 25 4.01 -8.26 -17.89
C GLY A 25 2.69 -9.01 -17.70
N PHE A 26 1.69 -8.81 -18.57
CA PHE A 26 0.35 -9.38 -18.39
C PHE A 26 -0.05 -10.34 -19.51
N HIS A 27 -0.72 -11.42 -19.14
CA HIS A 27 -1.19 -12.43 -20.08
C HIS A 27 -2.51 -12.00 -20.72
N ARG A 28 -2.48 -11.81 -22.03
CA ARG A 28 -3.69 -11.48 -22.78
C ARG A 28 -4.72 -12.59 -22.65
N HIS A 29 -5.99 -12.20 -22.49
CA HIS A 29 -7.15 -13.10 -22.37
C HIS A 29 -7.13 -13.97 -21.10
N GLN A 30 -6.27 -13.67 -20.14
CA GLN A 30 -6.31 -14.24 -18.81
C GLN A 30 -6.71 -13.16 -17.80
N GLN A 31 -7.26 -13.60 -16.67
CA GLN A 31 -7.57 -12.72 -15.57
C GLN A 31 -6.34 -12.57 -14.68
N GLU A 32 -6.04 -11.33 -14.33
CA GLU A 32 -4.84 -10.95 -13.57
C GLU A 32 -5.24 -10.25 -12.27
N ASP A 33 -4.30 -10.14 -11.33
CA ASP A 33 -4.51 -9.40 -10.09
C ASP A 33 -4.54 -7.88 -10.38
N ALA A 34 -5.62 -7.21 -9.97
CA ALA A 34 -5.76 -5.78 -10.20
C ALA A 34 -4.80 -4.93 -9.36
N HIS A 35 -4.32 -5.43 -8.21
CA HIS A 35 -3.26 -4.78 -7.44
C HIS A 35 -1.93 -4.84 -8.19
N GLU A 36 -1.59 -5.98 -8.79
CA GLU A 36 -0.40 -6.10 -9.64
C GLU A 36 -0.49 -5.15 -10.84
N PHE A 37 -1.66 -5.10 -11.49
CA PHE A 37 -1.91 -4.14 -12.57
C PHE A 37 -1.73 -2.69 -12.14
N LEU A 38 -2.23 -2.31 -10.96
CA LEU A 38 -2.05 -0.97 -10.40
C LEU A 38 -0.56 -0.67 -10.19
N MET A 39 0.17 -1.56 -9.53
CA MET A 39 1.59 -1.36 -9.21
C MET A 39 2.46 -1.30 -10.46
N PHE A 40 2.19 -2.14 -11.46
CA PHE A 40 2.87 -2.09 -12.75
C PHE A 40 2.60 -0.77 -13.48
N THR A 41 1.34 -0.32 -13.47
CA THR A 41 0.94 0.95 -14.09
C THR A 41 1.61 2.15 -13.42
N LEU A 42 1.59 2.22 -12.09
CA LEU A 42 2.23 3.29 -11.33
C LEU A 42 3.76 3.31 -11.56
N SER A 43 4.40 2.14 -11.63
CA SER A 43 5.83 2.03 -11.91
C SER A 43 6.16 2.53 -13.33
N GLY A 44 5.36 2.15 -14.33
CA GLY A 44 5.52 2.65 -15.70
C GLY A 44 5.31 4.15 -15.80
N MET A 45 4.33 4.71 -15.09
CA MET A 45 4.10 6.15 -15.02
C MET A 45 5.28 6.88 -14.37
N GLN A 46 5.82 6.34 -13.27
CA GLN A 46 7.00 6.91 -12.61
C GLN A 46 8.20 6.94 -13.55
N GLN A 47 8.48 5.84 -14.25
CA GLN A 47 9.57 5.76 -15.22
C GLN A 47 9.38 6.73 -16.40
N GLY A 48 8.14 6.92 -16.86
CA GLY A 48 7.81 7.90 -17.89
C GLY A 48 8.03 9.35 -17.44
N CYS A 49 7.72 9.68 -16.19
CA CYS A 49 7.98 11.01 -15.62
C CYS A 49 9.49 11.29 -15.47
N LEU A 50 10.26 10.28 -15.05
CA LEU A 50 11.71 10.40 -14.86
C LEU A 50 12.46 10.51 -16.19
N SER A 51 12.07 9.75 -17.23
CA SER A 51 12.73 9.77 -18.54
C SER A 51 12.51 11.08 -19.33
N ALA A 52 11.43 11.82 -19.06
CA ALA A 52 11.22 13.17 -19.58
C ALA A 52 12.12 14.25 -18.92
N SER A 53 12.78 13.90 -17.81
CA SER A 53 13.64 14.78 -17.01
C SER A 53 15.12 14.45 -17.23
N GLN A 54 15.76 15.05 -18.24
CA GLN A 54 17.19 14.86 -18.61
C GLN A 54 18.18 15.62 -17.67
N PRO A 55 19.51 15.41 -17.74
CA PRO A 55 20.33 14.53 -16.92
C PRO A 55 21.19 15.28 -15.87
N SER A 56 20.74 16.43 -15.36
CA SER A 56 21.54 17.29 -14.47
C SER A 56 20.87 17.51 -13.12
N GLY A 57 21.11 16.58 -12.20
CA GLY A 57 20.65 16.64 -10.83
C GLY A 57 20.10 15.28 -10.41
N HIS A 58 20.47 14.81 -9.22
CA HIS A 58 19.80 13.70 -8.56
C HIS A 58 18.32 14.06 -8.35
N ALA A 59 17.49 13.88 -9.39
CA ALA A 59 16.06 13.87 -9.24
C ALA A 59 15.76 12.64 -8.39
N SER A 60 15.71 12.84 -7.07
CA SER A 60 15.28 11.79 -6.15
C SER A 60 13.98 11.24 -6.69
N GLU A 61 13.84 9.91 -6.73
CA GLU A 61 12.62 9.24 -7.14
C GLU A 61 11.37 9.80 -6.40
N ASP A 62 11.59 10.43 -5.23
CA ASP A 62 10.66 11.22 -4.41
C ASP A 62 9.97 12.39 -5.13
N THR A 63 10.51 12.85 -6.26
CA THR A 63 9.95 14.01 -6.99
C THR A 63 8.92 13.63 -8.05
N SER A 64 8.72 12.34 -8.33
CA SER A 64 7.73 11.92 -9.31
C SER A 64 6.31 12.29 -8.88
N VAL A 65 5.46 12.66 -9.84
CA VAL A 65 4.02 12.94 -9.60
C VAL A 65 3.34 11.73 -8.94
N VAL A 66 3.77 10.51 -9.27
CA VAL A 66 3.28 9.28 -8.65
C VAL A 66 3.56 9.29 -7.14
N ARG A 67 4.79 9.55 -6.71
CA ARG A 67 5.11 9.64 -5.26
C ARG A 67 4.46 10.84 -4.58
N GLN A 68 4.31 11.97 -5.26
CA GLN A 68 3.60 13.12 -4.67
C GLN A 68 2.13 12.79 -4.36
N ILE A 69 1.47 11.99 -5.20
CA ILE A 69 0.06 11.64 -5.06
C ILE A 69 -0.12 10.42 -4.14
N PHE A 70 0.55 9.31 -4.45
CA PHE A 70 0.34 8.00 -3.81
C PHE A 70 1.42 7.65 -2.79
N GLY A 71 2.54 8.37 -2.80
CA GLY A 71 3.70 8.06 -1.96
C GLY A 71 3.52 8.48 -0.51
N GLY A 72 3.94 7.61 0.40
CA GLY A 72 4.17 7.92 1.80
C GLY A 72 5.37 7.15 2.33
N THR A 73 5.61 7.23 3.62
CA THR A 73 6.78 6.59 4.26
C THR A 73 6.34 5.87 5.53
N TRP A 74 6.74 4.61 5.65
CA TRP A 74 6.67 3.83 6.88
C TRP A 74 7.81 4.19 7.81
N ARG A 75 7.57 4.06 9.13
CA ARG A 75 8.61 3.98 10.16
C ARG A 75 8.51 2.61 10.82
N SER A 76 9.50 1.77 10.61
CA SER A 76 9.72 0.53 11.36
C SER A 76 10.67 0.83 12.51
N GLN A 77 10.16 0.81 13.72
CA GLN A 77 10.92 1.05 14.95
C GLN A 77 11.19 -0.26 15.68
N ILE A 78 12.44 -0.52 16.02
CA ILE A 78 12.84 -1.62 16.91
C ILE A 78 13.43 -1.02 18.19
N GLN A 79 12.87 -1.36 19.35
CA GLN A 79 13.41 -1.00 20.65
C GLN A 79 13.92 -2.26 21.36
N CYS A 80 15.22 -2.29 21.64
CA CYS A 80 15.85 -3.33 22.45
C CYS A 80 15.31 -3.30 23.89
N LEU A 81 14.86 -4.42 24.44
CA LEU A 81 14.37 -4.49 25.82
C LEU A 81 15.49 -4.64 26.86
N HIS A 82 16.75 -4.79 26.43
CA HIS A 82 17.89 -4.91 27.33
C HIS A 82 18.63 -3.58 27.52
N CYS A 83 19.06 -2.92 26.43
CA CYS A 83 19.76 -1.64 26.49
C CYS A 83 18.87 -0.42 26.23
N LEU A 84 17.59 -0.62 25.92
CA LEU A 84 16.61 0.42 25.57
C LEU A 84 16.95 1.22 24.30
N GLY A 85 18.00 0.85 23.58
CA GLY A 85 18.37 1.44 22.29
C GLY A 85 17.26 1.28 21.25
N VAL A 86 17.04 2.33 20.47
CA VAL A 86 16.01 2.41 19.43
C VAL A 86 16.68 2.47 18.06
N SER A 87 16.18 1.69 17.11
CA SER A 87 16.56 1.72 15.71
C SER A 87 15.32 2.01 14.87
N ASP A 88 15.39 3.03 14.02
CA ASP A 88 14.32 3.39 13.08
C ASP A 88 14.77 3.10 11.65
N THR A 89 13.88 2.51 10.86
CA THR A 89 14.03 2.34 9.41
C THR A 89 12.85 2.98 8.71
N PHE A 90 13.11 3.69 7.62
CA PHE A 90 12.10 4.43 6.86
C PHE A 90 11.99 3.86 5.46
N ASP A 91 10.82 3.30 5.15
CA ASP A 91 10.58 2.60 3.88
C ASP A 91 9.44 3.31 3.10
N PRO A 92 9.64 3.66 1.83
CA PRO A 92 8.59 4.26 1.02
C PRO A 92 7.47 3.26 0.73
N TYR A 93 6.25 3.76 0.56
CA TYR A 93 5.10 2.96 0.11
C TYR A 93 4.27 3.71 -0.93
N LEU A 94 3.54 2.96 -1.76
CA LEU A 94 2.50 3.48 -2.68
C LEU A 94 1.11 2.96 -2.35
N ASP A 95 1.04 1.86 -1.59
CA ASP A 95 -0.18 1.28 -1.04
C ASP A 95 0.05 0.75 0.37
N ILE A 96 -1.05 0.49 1.07
CA ILE A 96 -1.05 -0.18 2.37
C ILE A 96 -1.83 -1.48 2.24
N SER A 97 -1.10 -2.59 2.30
CA SER A 97 -1.67 -3.92 2.28
C SER A 97 -2.12 -4.36 3.67
N LEU A 98 -3.44 -4.52 3.84
CA LEU A 98 -4.10 -4.85 5.10
C LEU A 98 -4.34 -6.35 5.25
N ASP A 99 -3.79 -6.94 6.31
CA ASP A 99 -4.19 -8.28 6.72
C ASP A 99 -5.59 -8.22 7.36
N ILE A 100 -6.51 -8.96 6.76
CA ILE A 100 -7.89 -9.05 7.21
C ILE A 100 -8.17 -10.36 7.95
N THR A 101 -7.16 -11.18 8.25
CA THR A 101 -7.34 -12.50 8.85
C THR A 101 -8.10 -12.46 10.17
N ALA A 102 -7.73 -11.52 11.03
CA ALA A 102 -8.35 -11.29 12.33
C ALA A 102 -9.14 -9.96 12.40
N ALA A 103 -9.37 -9.28 11.27
CA ALA A 103 -9.99 -7.97 11.23
C ALA A 103 -11.32 -7.96 10.45
N GLN A 104 -12.34 -7.35 11.03
CA GLN A 104 -13.68 -7.20 10.44
C GLN A 104 -13.92 -5.80 9.85
N SER A 105 -12.95 -4.90 9.98
CA SER A 105 -13.01 -3.52 9.46
C SER A 105 -11.62 -3.03 9.05
N VAL A 106 -11.58 -2.03 8.17
CA VAL A 106 -10.35 -1.33 7.78
C VAL A 106 -9.65 -0.72 8.98
N GLU A 107 -10.39 -0.10 9.89
CA GLU A 107 -9.86 0.53 11.09
C GLU A 107 -9.24 -0.50 12.04
N GLN A 108 -9.84 -1.69 12.15
CA GLN A 108 -9.27 -2.79 12.92
C GLN A 108 -8.02 -3.36 12.27
N ALA A 109 -8.03 -3.54 10.94
CA ALA A 109 -6.85 -4.01 10.21
C ALA A 109 -5.67 -3.03 10.33
N LEU A 110 -5.94 -1.72 10.26
CA LEU A 110 -4.94 -0.68 10.50
C LEU A 110 -4.42 -0.68 11.94
N ARG A 111 -5.30 -0.91 12.94
CA ARG A 111 -4.88 -1.05 14.35
C ARG A 111 -3.95 -2.24 14.55
N GLU A 112 -4.29 -3.40 13.99
CA GLU A 112 -3.43 -4.58 14.07
C GLU A 112 -2.12 -4.38 13.31
N LEU A 113 -2.13 -3.69 12.17
CA LEU A 113 -0.93 -3.39 11.38
C LEU A 113 0.10 -2.56 12.16
N VAL A 114 -0.34 -1.59 12.96
CA VAL A 114 0.56 -0.71 13.74
C VAL A 114 0.80 -1.16 15.18
N LYS A 115 0.28 -2.33 15.54
CA LYS A 115 0.41 -2.92 16.85
C LYS A 115 1.86 -3.34 17.09
N PRO A 116 2.47 -2.97 18.23
CA PRO A 116 3.80 -3.47 18.56
C PRO A 116 3.79 -5.00 18.70
N GLU A 117 4.77 -5.65 18.06
CA GLU A 117 5.06 -7.07 18.22
C GLU A 117 6.31 -7.26 19.07
N LYS A 118 6.37 -8.37 19.82
CA LYS A 118 7.56 -8.75 20.58
C LYS A 118 8.41 -9.69 19.74
N LEU A 119 9.70 -9.37 19.66
CA LEU A 119 10.73 -10.19 19.05
C LEU A 119 11.43 -10.97 20.17
N GLU A 120 11.22 -12.28 20.23
CA GLU A 120 11.74 -13.15 21.28
C GLU A 120 12.15 -14.54 20.75
N ALA A 121 12.90 -15.28 21.57
CA ALA A 121 13.43 -16.60 21.24
C ALA A 121 14.15 -16.65 19.87
N GLU A 122 13.66 -17.45 18.93
CA GLU A 122 14.24 -17.63 17.59
C GLU A 122 14.24 -16.33 16.78
N ASN A 123 13.20 -15.52 16.95
CA ASN A 123 12.98 -14.22 16.31
C ASN A 123 13.58 -13.05 17.11
N ALA A 124 14.39 -13.32 18.15
CA ALA A 124 15.04 -12.28 18.94
C ALA A 124 15.93 -11.37 18.08
N TYR A 125 15.93 -10.08 18.43
CA TYR A 125 16.62 -9.03 17.71
C TYR A 125 18.13 -9.08 17.95
N ASP A 126 18.92 -9.06 16.89
CA ASP A 126 20.38 -8.92 17.00
C ASP A 126 20.74 -7.44 17.24
N CYS A 127 21.03 -7.11 18.49
CA CYS A 127 21.26 -5.73 18.88
C CYS A 127 22.72 -5.34 18.68
N GLY A 128 22.98 -4.37 17.79
CA GLY A 128 24.34 -3.86 17.53
C GLY A 128 25.04 -3.20 18.73
N VAL A 129 24.30 -2.81 19.77
CA VAL A 129 24.86 -2.28 21.03
C VAL A 129 25.16 -3.39 22.03
N CYS A 130 24.26 -4.38 22.16
CA CYS A 130 24.46 -5.52 23.05
C CYS A 130 25.35 -6.62 22.46
N LEU A 131 25.60 -6.57 21.15
CA LEU A 131 26.35 -7.54 20.36
C LEU A 131 25.84 -8.99 20.55
N ARG A 132 24.53 -9.15 20.72
CA ARG A 132 23.86 -10.45 20.90
C ARG A 132 22.37 -10.37 20.56
N LYS A 133 21.77 -11.53 20.31
CA LYS A 133 20.30 -11.68 20.23
C LYS A 133 19.65 -11.39 21.58
N VAL A 134 18.72 -10.44 21.59
CA VAL A 134 17.99 -9.98 22.78
C VAL A 134 16.51 -9.78 22.46
N PRO A 135 15.63 -9.87 23.46
CA PRO A 135 14.24 -9.49 23.28
C PRO A 135 14.12 -8.01 22.86
N ALA A 136 13.22 -7.73 21.92
CA ALA A 136 12.93 -6.38 21.45
C ALA A 136 11.44 -6.20 21.19
N THR A 137 11.00 -4.95 21.06
CA THR A 137 9.69 -4.63 20.49
C THR A 137 9.89 -4.05 19.11
N LYS A 138 9.07 -4.48 18.15
CA LYS A 138 9.04 -3.92 16.79
C LYS A 138 7.67 -3.31 16.54
N ARG A 139 7.65 -2.15 15.89
CA ARG A 139 6.42 -1.44 15.57
C ARG A 139 6.52 -0.78 14.21
N LEU A 140 5.50 -0.99 13.37
CA LEU A 140 5.34 -0.28 12.11
C LEU A 140 4.34 0.87 12.28
N THR A 141 4.64 2.05 11.78
CA THR A 141 3.74 3.22 11.86
C THR A 141 3.89 4.11 10.63
N LEU A 142 2.87 4.90 10.30
CA LEU A 142 2.96 5.86 9.19
C LEU A 142 3.83 7.06 9.61
N HIS A 143 4.96 7.27 8.95
CA HIS A 143 5.79 8.46 9.16
C HIS A 143 5.22 9.68 8.45
N SER A 144 4.99 9.52 7.14
CA SER A 144 4.31 10.48 6.28
C SER A 144 3.19 9.75 5.52
N THR A 145 2.11 10.46 5.23
CA THR A 145 0.97 9.91 4.50
C THR A 145 0.88 10.47 3.09
N SER A 146 0.22 9.73 2.19
CA SER A 146 0.01 10.12 0.80
C SER A 146 -1.20 11.02 0.62
N GLN A 147 -1.26 11.81 -0.45
CA GLN A 147 -2.48 12.58 -0.77
C GLN A 147 -3.66 11.67 -1.12
N VAL A 148 -3.38 10.59 -1.84
CA VAL A 148 -4.32 9.52 -2.17
C VAL A 148 -3.83 8.24 -1.51
N LEU A 149 -4.62 7.74 -0.57
CA LEU A 149 -4.33 6.51 0.16
C LEU A 149 -4.94 5.30 -0.54
N VAL A 150 -4.08 4.36 -0.96
CA VAL A 150 -4.52 3.08 -1.53
C VAL A 150 -4.47 2.02 -0.44
N LEU A 151 -5.62 1.43 -0.13
CA LEU A 151 -5.73 0.33 0.83
C LEU A 151 -6.05 -0.97 0.09
N VAL A 152 -5.19 -1.98 0.26
CA VAL A 152 -5.33 -3.28 -0.41
C VAL A 152 -5.69 -4.33 0.62
N LEU A 153 -6.89 -4.88 0.55
CA LEU A 153 -7.29 -5.96 1.45
C LEU A 153 -6.69 -7.29 0.96
N LYS A 154 -5.84 -7.93 1.78
CA LYS A 154 -5.24 -9.24 1.47
C LYS A 154 -6.29 -10.36 1.49
N ARG A 155 -7.10 -10.43 0.44
CA ARG A 155 -8.20 -11.40 0.31
C ARG A 155 -7.74 -12.74 -0.22
N PHE A 156 -6.67 -12.81 -1.00
CA PHE A 156 -6.19 -14.07 -1.57
C PHE A 156 -5.11 -14.69 -0.70
N THR A 157 -5.27 -15.96 -0.37
CA THR A 157 -4.22 -16.72 0.34
C THR A 157 -3.13 -17.15 -0.63
N GLN A 158 -1.87 -16.81 -0.31
CA GLN A 158 -0.70 -17.12 -1.14
C GLN A 158 -0.54 -18.61 -1.48
N LEU A 159 -0.97 -19.50 -0.57
CA LEU A 159 -0.81 -20.95 -0.76
C LEU A 159 -1.83 -21.59 -1.70
N SER A 160 -3.06 -21.08 -1.75
CA SER A 160 -4.17 -21.75 -2.47
C SER A 160 -4.85 -20.88 -3.52
N GLY A 161 -4.54 -19.58 -3.59
CA GLY A 161 -5.25 -18.63 -4.45
C GLY A 161 -6.73 -18.41 -4.06
N ALA A 162 -7.21 -19.09 -3.00
CA ALA A 162 -8.59 -18.96 -2.54
C ALA A 162 -8.86 -17.56 -1.97
N LYS A 163 -10.05 -17.05 -2.28
CA LYS A 163 -10.51 -15.76 -1.79
C LYS A 163 -11.18 -15.89 -0.41
N ARG A 164 -10.76 -15.04 0.52
CA ARG A 164 -11.43 -14.82 1.80
C ARG A 164 -12.71 -13.99 1.56
N ALA A 165 -13.84 -14.68 1.63
CA ALA A 165 -15.17 -14.12 1.40
C ALA A 165 -15.72 -13.29 2.59
N GLN A 166 -14.96 -13.17 3.68
CA GLN A 166 -15.41 -12.40 4.84
C GLN A 166 -15.76 -10.95 4.47
N GLU A 167 -16.82 -10.46 5.10
CA GLU A 167 -17.19 -9.05 5.05
C GLU A 167 -16.13 -8.23 5.81
N VAL A 168 -15.72 -7.11 5.22
CA VAL A 168 -14.80 -6.16 5.84
C VAL A 168 -15.44 -4.78 5.70
N ARG A 169 -15.80 -4.18 6.82
CA ARG A 169 -16.40 -2.85 6.85
C ARG A 169 -15.33 -1.80 6.56
N TYR A 170 -15.71 -0.76 5.84
CA TYR A 170 -14.85 0.38 5.56
C TYR A 170 -15.68 1.66 5.70
N PRO A 171 -15.16 2.70 6.37
CA PRO A 171 -15.92 3.92 6.58
C PRO A 171 -15.83 4.82 5.34
N GLN A 172 -16.82 5.69 5.16
CA GLN A 172 -16.74 6.75 4.15
C GLN A 172 -15.68 7.80 4.52
N CYS A 173 -15.50 8.07 5.82
CA CYS A 173 -14.48 8.96 6.34
C CYS A 173 -13.53 8.19 7.25
N LEU A 174 -12.24 8.19 6.95
CA LEU A 174 -11.20 7.47 7.69
C LEU A 174 -10.23 8.46 8.34
N ASP A 175 -10.12 8.44 9.66
CA ASP A 175 -9.04 9.15 10.37
C ASP A 175 -7.83 8.23 10.51
N VAL A 176 -6.70 8.63 9.92
CA VAL A 176 -5.45 7.85 9.99
C VAL A 176 -4.47 8.34 11.06
N GLN A 177 -4.77 9.44 11.75
CA GLN A 177 -3.93 9.98 12.82
C GLN A 177 -3.55 8.96 13.91
N PRO A 178 -4.40 8.00 14.32
CA PRO A 178 -4.02 6.98 15.31
C PRO A 178 -2.91 6.03 14.86
N TYR A 179 -2.66 5.94 13.55
CA TYR A 179 -1.73 4.99 12.93
C TYR A 179 -0.38 5.63 12.57
N THR A 180 -0.20 6.93 12.83
CA THR A 180 1.03 7.66 12.54
C THR A 180 2.05 7.57 13.66
N SER A 181 3.34 7.73 13.30
CA SER A 181 4.47 7.74 14.23
C SER A 181 4.48 8.98 15.12
N GLU A 182 4.06 10.13 14.58
CA GLU A 182 3.90 11.38 15.30
C GLU A 182 2.42 11.69 15.48
N ARG A 183 1.99 11.87 16.73
CA ARG A 183 0.64 12.32 17.05
C ARG A 183 0.58 13.83 16.98
N LYS A 184 -0.01 14.36 15.92
CA LYS A 184 -0.32 15.78 15.79
C LYS A 184 -1.67 16.07 16.45
N ALA A 185 -1.89 17.33 16.83
CA ALA A 185 -3.17 17.76 17.34
C ALA A 185 -4.17 17.86 16.18
N GLY A 186 -5.15 16.95 16.14
CA GLY A 186 -6.24 16.95 15.16
C GLY A 186 -6.30 15.67 14.32
N PRO A 187 -7.46 15.38 13.69
CA PRO A 187 -7.62 14.20 12.83
C PRO A 187 -6.89 14.40 11.50
N LEU A 188 -6.41 13.29 10.94
CA LEU A 188 -5.87 13.22 9.59
C LEU A 188 -6.87 12.44 8.73
N GLY A 189 -7.88 13.15 8.23
CA GLY A 189 -9.05 12.56 7.59
C GLY A 189 -8.88 12.30 6.09
N TYR A 190 -9.34 11.13 5.65
CA TYR A 190 -9.51 10.74 4.26
C TYR A 190 -10.98 10.50 3.96
N VAL A 191 -11.42 10.84 2.75
CA VAL A 191 -12.77 10.54 2.25
C VAL A 191 -12.65 9.46 1.16
N LEU A 192 -13.41 8.38 1.33
CA LEU A 192 -13.51 7.32 0.34
C LEU A 192 -14.18 7.85 -0.92
N TYR A 193 -13.49 7.73 -2.05
CA TYR A 193 -14.02 8.13 -3.36
C TYR A 193 -14.07 6.98 -4.37
N ALA A 194 -13.42 5.85 -4.12
CA ALA A 194 -13.47 4.72 -5.03
C ALA A 194 -13.25 3.38 -4.30
N VAL A 195 -13.93 2.34 -4.76
CA VAL A 195 -13.72 0.95 -4.30
C VAL A 195 -13.65 0.04 -5.50
N LEU A 196 -12.53 -0.69 -5.64
CA LEU A 196 -12.40 -1.77 -6.61
C LEU A 196 -12.83 -3.09 -5.96
N VAL A 197 -13.79 -3.78 -6.57
CA VAL A 197 -14.38 -4.99 -6.04
C VAL A 197 -14.10 -6.15 -7.00
N HIS A 198 -13.58 -7.23 -6.43
CA HIS A 198 -13.52 -8.52 -7.10
C HIS A 198 -14.77 -9.33 -6.76
N SER A 199 -15.50 -9.82 -7.75
CA SER A 199 -16.52 -10.88 -7.62
C SER A 199 -15.95 -12.18 -8.15
N GLY A 200 -16.12 -13.30 -7.44
CA GLY A 200 -15.48 -14.57 -7.76
C GLY A 200 -14.82 -15.21 -6.54
N TRP A 201 -14.34 -16.44 -6.71
CA TRP A 201 -13.89 -17.32 -5.63
C TRP A 201 -12.36 -17.52 -5.56
N SER A 202 -11.64 -17.23 -6.65
CA SER A 202 -10.17 -17.31 -6.72
C SER A 202 -9.58 -16.06 -7.38
N CYS A 203 -8.27 -15.87 -7.30
CA CYS A 203 -7.57 -14.79 -8.00
C CYS A 203 -7.59 -14.94 -9.53
N GLU A 204 -7.62 -16.18 -10.03
CA GLU A 204 -7.58 -16.51 -11.46
C GLU A 204 -8.95 -16.42 -12.16
N ARG A 205 -10.04 -16.37 -11.41
CA ARG A 205 -11.41 -16.43 -11.96
C ARG A 205 -12.38 -15.55 -11.18
N GLY A 206 -13.01 -14.63 -11.91
CA GLY A 206 -13.96 -13.67 -11.37
C GLY A 206 -14.20 -12.48 -12.31
N HIS A 207 -14.54 -11.36 -11.70
CA HIS A 207 -14.87 -10.12 -12.40
C HIS A 207 -14.56 -8.93 -11.49
N TYR A 208 -13.85 -7.94 -12.02
CA TYR A 208 -13.58 -6.70 -11.32
C TYR A 208 -14.55 -5.60 -11.77
N PHE A 209 -15.09 -4.86 -10.80
CA PHE A 209 -15.90 -3.67 -11.04
C PHE A 209 -15.58 -2.62 -9.98
N CYS A 210 -15.91 -1.35 -10.24
CA CYS A 210 -15.64 -0.27 -9.31
C CYS A 210 -16.88 0.57 -8.99
N TYR A 211 -16.89 1.10 -7.77
CA TYR A 211 -17.74 2.22 -7.36
C TYR A 211 -16.87 3.47 -7.30
N VAL A 212 -17.35 4.60 -7.83
CA VAL A 212 -16.68 5.92 -7.85
C VAL A 212 -17.70 6.99 -7.51
#